data_AF-A0A9E4B351-F1
#
_entry.id   AF-A0A9E4B351-F1
#
_cell.length_a   1.000
_cell.length_b   1.000
_cell.length_c   1.000
_cell.angle_alpha   90.00
_cell.angle_beta   90.00
_cell.angle_gamma   90.00
#
_symmetry.space_group_name_H-M   'P 1'
#
loop_
_entity.id
_entity.type
_entity.pdbx_description
1 polymer ?
#
loop_
_entity_poly.entity_id
_entity_poly.type
_entity_poly.pdbx_seq_one_letter_code
_entity_poly.pdbx_strand_id
1 'polypeptide(L)'
;MVQGYDTQAGFAVRVRLGGRDHWAVDGVAVGRAPDGPCIPVRKPSGRLVRGAIGWAAKNTGAVGEAIVVGDQYLTDIASANLAGVRSVKVRNLWPRSFPLSVRIGQRIEGVLYRLRFGRPVKGWS
;
A
#
# COMPACT_ATOMS: atom_id res chain seq x y z
N MET A 1 8.35 7.24 1.91
CA MET A 1 7.38 6.75 0.89
C MET A 1 7.92 5.47 0.28
N VAL A 2 7.09 4.43 0.10
CA VAL A 2 7.49 3.14 -0.51
C VAL A 2 6.86 2.99 -1.89
N GLN A 3 7.64 2.52 -2.87
CA GLN A 3 7.21 2.20 -4.24
C GLN A 3 7.72 0.81 -4.63
N GLY A 4 6.96 0.07 -5.44
CA GLY A 4 7.35 -1.25 -5.94
C GLY A 4 7.44 -1.25 -7.47
N TYR A 5 8.39 -2.02 -7.99
CA TYR A 5 8.63 -2.16 -9.43
C TYR A 5 8.94 -3.60 -9.81
N ASP A 6 8.41 -4.05 -10.94
CA ASP A 6 8.92 -5.20 -11.66
C ASP A 6 10.12 -4.76 -12.50
N THR A 7 11.23 -5.46 -12.33
CA THR A 7 12.48 -5.25 -13.06
C THR A 7 12.99 -6.59 -13.58
N GLN A 8 13.96 -6.59 -14.49
CA GLN A 8 14.59 -7.83 -14.96
C GLN A 8 15.32 -8.58 -13.83
N ALA A 9 15.78 -7.86 -12.81
CA ALA A 9 16.48 -8.43 -11.66
C ALA A 9 15.55 -8.99 -10.56
N GLY A 10 14.23 -8.76 -10.67
CA GLY A 10 13.25 -9.18 -9.67
C GLY A 10 12.37 -8.05 -9.15
N PHE A 11 11.72 -8.26 -7.99
CA PHE A 11 10.90 -7.23 -7.35
C PHE A 11 11.76 -6.16 -6.71
N ALA A 12 11.72 -4.95 -7.25
CA ALA A 12 12.39 -3.83 -6.62
C ALA A 12 11.44 -3.05 -5.70
N VAL A 13 11.93 -2.74 -4.50
CA VAL A 13 11.30 -1.78 -3.58
C VAL A 13 12.20 -0.56 -3.50
N ARG A 14 11.61 0.60 -3.77
CA ARG A 14 12.23 1.91 -3.53
C ARG A 14 11.60 2.56 -2.32
N VAL A 15 12.43 2.98 -1.37
CA VAL A 15 11.99 3.74 -0.21
C VAL A 15 12.68 5.08 -0.19
N ARG A 16 11.89 6.15 -0.21
CA ARG A 16 12.38 7.52 0.01
C ARG A 16 12.29 7.88 1.48
N LEU A 17 13.44 8.08 2.11
CA LEU A 17 13.62 8.46 3.52
C LEU A 17 14.70 9.54 3.64
N GLY A 18 14.43 10.63 4.37
CA GLY A 18 15.42 11.70 4.57
C GLY A 18 15.97 12.32 3.27
N GLY A 19 15.15 12.39 2.21
CA GLY A 19 15.56 12.89 0.89
C GLY A 19 16.41 11.92 0.06
N ARG A 20 16.73 10.73 0.57
CA ARG A 20 17.50 9.69 -0.13
C ARG A 20 16.61 8.55 -0.59
N ASP A 21 16.96 7.98 -1.73
CA ASP A 21 16.31 6.80 -2.26
C ASP A 21 17.10 5.55 -1.88
N HIS A 22 16.43 4.62 -1.20
CA HIS A 22 16.96 3.31 -0.82
C HIS A 22 16.32 2.26 -1.72
N TRP A 23 17.13 1.38 -2.29
CA TRP A 23 16.69 0.34 -3.19
C TRP A 23 16.99 -1.04 -2.64
N ALA A 24 16.01 -1.93 -2.75
CA ALA A 24 16.18 -3.35 -2.49
C ALA A 24 15.52 -4.17 -3.61
N VAL A 25 16.17 -5.25 -4.05
CA VAL A 25 15.63 -6.20 -5.03
C VAL A 25 15.46 -7.54 -4.34
N ASP A 26 14.23 -8.08 -4.36
CA ASP A 26 13.84 -9.31 -3.65
C ASP A 26 14.29 -9.32 -2.18
N GLY A 27 14.24 -8.14 -1.57
CA GLY A 27 14.62 -7.90 -0.18
C GLY A 27 16.13 -7.66 0.05
N VAL A 28 17.00 -7.77 -0.95
CA VAL A 28 18.43 -7.50 -0.83
C VAL A 28 18.71 -6.04 -1.17
N ALA A 29 19.39 -5.31 -0.29
CA ALA A 29 19.75 -3.90 -0.54
C ALA A 29 20.77 -3.83 -1.70
N VAL A 30 20.49 -2.99 -2.70
CA VAL A 30 21.33 -2.85 -3.91
C VAL A 30 21.96 -1.46 -4.06
N GLY A 31 21.65 -0.53 -3.16
CA GLY A 31 22.28 0.81 -3.08
C GLY A 31 21.90 1.79 -4.20
N ARG A 32 21.47 1.30 -5.37
CA ARG A 32 21.04 2.10 -6.52
C ARG A 32 19.81 1.48 -7.20
N ALA A 33 19.20 2.23 -8.12
CA ALA A 33 18.12 1.70 -8.95
C ALA A 33 18.61 0.50 -9.79
N PRO A 34 17.81 -0.55 -9.96
CA PRO A 34 18.14 -1.66 -10.85
C PRO A 34 18.36 -1.17 -12.28
N ASP A 35 19.28 -1.81 -12.98
CA ASP A 35 19.55 -1.49 -14.39
C ASP A 35 18.35 -1.92 -15.27
N GLY A 36 18.02 -1.11 -16.28
CA GLY A 36 16.91 -1.37 -17.21
C GLY A 36 15.53 -0.80 -16.80
N PRO A 37 14.46 -1.21 -17.49
CA PRO A 37 13.13 -0.66 -17.28
C PRO A 37 12.53 -1.09 -15.92
N CYS A 38 11.94 -0.12 -15.22
CA CYS A 38 11.23 -0.32 -13.95
C CYS A 38 9.72 -0.16 -14.16
N ILE A 39 8.97 -1.27 -14.16
CA ILE A 39 7.51 -1.26 -14.37
C ILE A 39 6.82 -1.08 -13.01
N PRO A 40 6.05 0.00 -12.78
CA PRO A 40 5.49 0.28 -11.47
C PRO A 40 4.39 -0.72 -11.08
N VAL A 41 4.53 -1.35 -9.92
CA VAL A 41 3.49 -2.19 -9.31
C VAL A 41 2.51 -1.29 -8.56
N ARG A 42 1.24 -1.29 -8.99
CA ARG A 42 0.18 -0.47 -8.40
C ARG A 42 -0.66 -1.28 -7.42
N LYS A 43 -1.32 -0.58 -6.50
CA LYS A 43 -2.39 -1.17 -5.68
C LYS A 43 -3.59 -1.53 -6.58
N PRO A 44 -4.37 -2.59 -6.26
CA PRO A 44 -4.18 -3.50 -5.14
C PRO A 44 -3.07 -4.52 -5.38
N SER A 45 -2.12 -4.65 -4.45
CA SER A 45 -1.01 -5.62 -4.56
C SER A 45 -0.48 -6.06 -3.19
N GLY A 46 -0.63 -7.35 -2.88
CA GLY A 46 -0.07 -7.93 -1.65
C GLY A 46 1.46 -7.97 -1.65
N ARG A 47 2.10 -8.11 -2.82
CA ARG A 47 3.57 -8.08 -2.98
C ARG A 47 4.14 -6.72 -2.60
N LEU A 48 3.44 -5.64 -2.92
CA LEU A 48 3.83 -4.28 -2.51
C LEU A 48 3.83 -4.12 -0.99
N VAL A 49 2.79 -4.62 -0.31
CA VAL A 49 2.69 -4.56 1.15
C VAL A 49 3.77 -5.43 1.82
N ARG A 50 3.97 -6.67 1.35
CA ARG A 50 5.04 -7.54 1.86
C ARG A 50 6.43 -6.93 1.66
N GLY A 51 6.67 -6.30 0.52
CA GLY A 51 7.92 -5.58 0.26
C GLY A 51 8.14 -4.41 1.22
N ALA A 52 7.09 -3.63 1.52
CA ALA A 52 7.16 -2.54 2.48
C ALA A 52 7.47 -3.03 3.90
N ILE A 53 6.82 -4.11 4.35
CA ILE A 53 7.07 -4.73 5.66
C ILE A 53 8.48 -5.31 5.72
N GLY A 54 8.91 -6.04 4.69
CA GLY A 54 10.25 -6.62 4.61
C GLY A 54 11.34 -5.55 4.65
N TRP A 55 11.13 -4.42 3.97
CA TRP A 55 12.05 -3.28 4.07
C TRP A 55 12.07 -2.69 5.49
N ALA A 56 10.90 -2.47 6.11
CA ALA A 56 10.83 -1.94 7.47
C ALA A 56 11.53 -2.87 8.48
N ALA A 57 11.23 -4.17 8.46
CA ALA A 57 11.83 -5.16 9.34
C ALA A 57 13.37 -5.19 9.29
N LYS A 58 13.96 -4.94 8.11
CA LYS A 58 15.41 -4.90 7.95
C LYS A 58 16.05 -3.59 8.42
N ASN A 59 15.31 -2.48 8.37
CA ASN A 59 15.89 -1.14 8.58
C ASN A 59 15.49 -0.50 9.92
N THR A 60 14.41 -0.95 10.56
CA THR A 60 13.94 -0.43 11.84
C THR A 60 14.01 -1.46 12.97
N GLY A 61 14.53 -2.67 12.69
CA GLY A 61 14.50 -3.81 13.61
C GLY A 61 13.23 -4.67 13.44
N ALA A 62 13.09 -5.68 14.30
CA ALA A 62 12.02 -6.67 14.17
C ALA A 62 10.63 -6.02 14.22
N VAL A 63 9.86 -6.18 13.13
CA VAL A 63 8.46 -5.79 13.06
C VAL A 63 7.62 -6.95 13.59
N GLY A 64 7.18 -6.86 14.85
CA GLY A 64 6.33 -7.88 15.47
C GLY A 64 4.92 -7.92 14.87
N GLU A 65 4.39 -6.76 14.48
CA GLU A 65 3.07 -6.64 13.85
C GLU A 65 3.05 -5.49 12.84
N ALA A 66 2.27 -5.65 11.77
CA ALA A 66 2.03 -4.62 10.78
C ALA A 66 0.52 -4.38 10.61
N ILE A 67 0.16 -3.12 10.33
CA ILE A 67 -1.20 -2.73 10.00
C ILE A 67 -1.18 -1.77 8.80
N VAL A 68 -2.05 -2.01 7.83
CA VAL A 68 -2.23 -1.11 6.69
C VAL A 68 -3.33 -0.10 7.02
N VAL A 69 -2.98 1.18 7.00
CA VAL A 69 -3.94 2.28 7.18
C VAL A 69 -4.19 2.93 5.82
N GLY A 70 -5.46 3.02 5.41
CA GLY A 70 -5.83 3.61 4.13
C GLY A 70 -7.28 4.04 4.05
N ASP A 71 -7.62 4.79 3.01
CA ASP A 71 -8.94 5.43 2.86
C ASP A 71 -9.81 4.77 1.78
N GLN A 72 -9.24 3.89 0.95
CA GLN A 72 -9.93 3.19 -0.14
C GLN A 72 -9.95 1.66 0.08
N TYR A 73 -11.11 1.02 -0.08
CA TYR A 73 -11.20 -0.44 0.02
C TYR A 73 -10.51 -1.14 -1.15
N LEU A 74 -10.76 -0.68 -2.39
CA LEU A 74 -10.25 -1.36 -3.58
C LEU A 74 -8.73 -1.22 -3.78
N THR A 75 -8.07 -0.34 -3.02
CA THR A 75 -6.60 -0.19 -3.10
C THR A 75 -5.94 -0.61 -1.79
N ASP A 76 -6.12 0.12 -0.70
CA ASP A 76 -5.38 -0.12 0.55
C ASP A 76 -5.82 -1.40 1.24
N ILE A 77 -7.12 -1.53 1.51
CA ILE A 77 -7.67 -2.68 2.24
C ILE A 77 -7.53 -3.96 1.41
N ALA A 78 -7.78 -3.89 0.11
CA ALA A 78 -7.55 -5.00 -0.81
C ALA A 78 -6.08 -5.42 -0.83
N SER A 79 -5.13 -4.48 -0.86
CA SER A 79 -3.69 -4.81 -0.78
C SER A 79 -3.33 -5.49 0.54
N ALA A 80 -3.89 -5.02 1.65
CA ALA A 80 -3.66 -5.60 2.97
C ALA A 80 -4.20 -7.03 3.06
N ASN A 81 -5.41 -7.26 2.56
CA ASN A 81 -6.02 -8.59 2.52
C ASN A 81 -5.20 -9.55 1.63
N LEU A 82 -4.75 -9.10 0.45
CA LEU A 82 -3.86 -9.88 -0.42
C LEU A 82 -2.48 -10.17 0.22
N ALA A 83 -2.10 -9.38 1.23
CA ALA A 83 -0.88 -9.58 1.99
C ALA A 83 -1.06 -10.45 3.24
N GLY A 84 -2.30 -10.74 3.64
CA GLY A 84 -2.60 -11.41 4.92
C GLY A 84 -2.34 -10.50 6.12
N VAL A 85 -2.45 -9.18 5.97
CA VAL A 85 -2.13 -8.19 7.01
C VAL A 85 -3.39 -7.47 7.46
N ARG A 86 -3.47 -7.16 8.76
CA ARG A 86 -4.58 -6.36 9.32
C ARG A 86 -4.64 -4.99 8.66
N SER A 87 -5.84 -4.41 8.58
CA SER A 87 -6.02 -3.08 8.02
C SER A 87 -7.08 -2.26 8.74
N VAL A 88 -6.92 -0.94 8.69
CA VAL A 88 -7.86 0.04 9.23
C VAL A 88 -8.25 0.99 8.10
N LYS A 89 -9.56 1.06 7.85
CA LYS A 89 -10.11 2.07 6.96
C LYS A 89 -10.32 3.38 7.70
N VAL A 90 -9.67 4.44 7.24
CA VAL A 90 -9.91 5.80 7.72
C VAL A 90 -10.86 6.54 6.78
N ARG A 91 -11.51 7.59 7.31
CA ARG A 91 -12.31 8.49 6.47
C ARG A 91 -11.39 9.24 5.53
N ASN A 92 -11.80 9.35 4.27
CA ASN A 92 -11.09 10.14 3.28
C ASN A 92 -11.09 11.62 3.72
N LEU A 93 -9.91 12.16 4.05
CA LEU A 93 -9.76 13.51 4.59
C LEU A 93 -9.92 14.58 3.49
N TRP A 94 -9.63 14.24 2.21
CA TRP A 94 -9.59 15.20 1.10
C TRP A 94 -10.23 14.63 -0.19
N PRO A 95 -11.55 14.41 -0.21
CA PRO A 95 -12.25 13.81 -1.35
C PRO A 95 -12.21 14.67 -2.63
N ARG A 96 -11.89 15.97 -2.52
CA ARG A 96 -11.81 16.90 -3.67
C ARG A 96 -10.49 16.83 -4.43
N SER A 97 -9.43 16.24 -3.85
CA SER A 97 -8.12 16.12 -4.49
C SER A 97 -8.03 15.00 -5.52
N PHE A 98 -9.10 14.21 -5.65
CA PHE A 98 -9.15 13.06 -6.56
C PHE A 98 -9.89 13.39 -7.87
N PRO A 99 -9.46 12.82 -9.01
CA PRO A 99 -10.21 12.87 -10.26
C PRO A 99 -11.66 12.41 -10.09
N LEU A 100 -12.58 12.96 -10.87
CA LEU A 100 -14.01 12.68 -10.74
C LEU A 100 -14.33 11.17 -10.85
N SER A 101 -13.63 10.44 -11.71
CA SER A 101 -13.75 8.98 -11.86
C SER A 101 -13.44 8.22 -10.57
N VAL A 102 -12.39 8.62 -9.86
CA VAL A 102 -11.99 8.03 -8.57
C VAL A 102 -13.05 8.33 -7.50
N ARG A 103 -13.61 9.54 -7.49
CA ARG A 103 -14.68 9.92 -6.55
C ARG A 103 -15.95 9.10 -6.76
N ILE A 104 -16.32 8.86 -8.03
CA ILE A 104 -17.47 8.01 -8.38
C ILE A 104 -17.20 6.57 -7.93
N GLY A 105 -16.03 6.03 -8.22
CA GLY A 105 -15.61 4.70 -7.76
C GLY A 105 -15.69 4.55 -6.24
N GLN A 106 -15.13 5.50 -5.49
CA GLN A 106 -15.22 5.52 -4.01
C GLN A 106 -16.67 5.55 -3.50
N ARG A 107 -17.57 6.25 -4.21
CA ARG A 107 -18.98 6.33 -3.83
C ARG A 107 -19.72 5.02 -4.09
N ILE A 108 -19.50 4.38 -5.24
CA ILE A 108 -20.04 3.06 -5.56
C ILE A 108 -19.53 2.03 -4.55
N GLU A 109 -18.22 2.03 -4.28
CA GLU A 109 -17.58 1.16 -3.31
C GLU A 109 -18.20 1.33 -1.91
N GLY A 110 -18.44 2.56 -1.47
CA GLY A 110 -19.11 2.86 -0.20
C GLY A 110 -20.60 2.46 -0.15
N VAL A 111 -21.26 2.29 -1.30
CA VAL A 111 -22.62 1.75 -1.39
C VAL A 111 -22.57 0.22 -1.31
N LEU A 112 -21.72 -0.42 -2.13
CA LEU A 112 -21.54 -1.87 -2.13
C LEU A 112 -21.13 -2.40 -0.76
N TYR A 113 -20.21 -1.70 -0.09
CA TYR A 113 -19.80 -2.09 1.25
C TYR A 113 -20.95 -1.98 2.27
N ARG A 114 -21.77 -0.93 2.18
CA ARG A 114 -22.96 -0.77 3.03
C ARG A 114 -24.00 -1.85 2.80
N LEU A 115 -24.18 -2.28 1.56
CA LEU A 115 -25.09 -3.37 1.22
C LEU A 115 -24.56 -4.71 1.74
N ARG A 116 -23.24 -4.96 1.62
CA ARG A 116 -22.63 -6.23 2.00
C ARG A 116 -22.40 -6.40 3.50
N PHE A 117 -22.04 -5.34 4.21
CA PHE A 117 -21.60 -5.41 5.62
C PHE A 117 -22.41 -4.51 6.56
N GLY A 118 -23.46 -3.84 6.07
CA GLY A 118 -24.26 -2.90 6.85
C GLY A 118 -23.59 -1.53 7.03
N ARG A 119 -24.22 -0.66 7.83
CA ARG A 119 -23.61 0.64 8.20
C ARG A 119 -22.47 0.37 9.19
N PRO A 120 -21.27 0.97 9.00
CA PRO A 120 -20.24 0.90 10.04
C PRO A 120 -20.81 1.50 11.32
N VAL A 121 -20.82 0.71 12.40
CA VAL A 121 -21.23 1.17 13.72
C VAL A 121 -20.27 2.28 14.12
N LYS A 122 -20.76 3.50 14.34
CA LYS A 122 -19.97 4.54 15.00
C LYS A 122 -19.71 4.03 16.42
N GLY A 123 -18.45 3.81 16.78
CA GLY A 123 -18.12 3.38 18.14
C GLY A 123 -16.62 3.37 18.40
N TRP A 124 -16.06 4.55 18.59
CA TRP A 124 -15.05 4.76 19.63
C TRP A 124 -15.58 5.94 20.44
N SER A 125 -16.19 5.60 21.57
CA SER A 125 -16.58 6.47 22.68
C SER A 125 -15.99 5.82 23.92
#